data_AF-A0A958THR9-F1
#
_entry.id   AF-A0A958THR9-F1
#
_cell.length_a   1.000
_cell.length_b   1.000
_cell.length_c   1.000
_cell.angle_alpha   90.00
_cell.angle_beta   90.00
_cell.angle_gamma   90.00
#
_symmetry.space_group_name_H-M   'P 1'
#
loop_
_entity.id
_entity.type
_entity.pdbx_description
1 polymer ?
#
loop_
_entity_poly.entity_id
_entity_poly.type
_entity_poly.pdbx_seq_one_letter_code
_entity_poly.pdbx_strand_id
1 'polypeptide(L)'
;MSQPKLVIVNGDNLVDDITLNTTDAFEISFDGITYGNALQINAANANDTNTVYVRFAPTEIGNATGTLTIQNLLTQDITVSLTGNGTPIIHNYPTFDHERLAFGGGYNQSSTQTFNLPTDLSNIATIKMYVKLTCPSGGCDEWDVYANVKVVDPSSGELYELGRYITPYWNDNSQLDRGFEFDVTDFKSLLTGATQLRIRTECWNSKGYEVSVDFDYIEGTPDYPYYAISRVIAYDDWSTSGVPYGVDNNFDLNKTVTIPANAEDTHLRTIISGWGHATPNDAGGRPCAEWCFRTHDVKINGSTMFQHYLGPLGCASNPVNNQNPGNWQPDRAGWCPGMVVPIRIDEFSTSMAGSTFNFEYDYENWVNDGQNGDAFYATSTFVVVKSNTPISKPTVME
;
A
#
# COMPACT_ATOMS: atom_id res chain seq x y z
N MET A 1 -17.35 13.44 -11.89
CA MET A 1 -18.81 13.51 -12.21
C MET A 1 -19.10 12.77 -13.50
N SER A 2 -20.30 12.21 -13.66
CA SER A 2 -20.73 11.54 -14.90
C SER A 2 -21.20 12.54 -15.97
N GLN A 3 -21.25 12.08 -17.22
CA GLN A 3 -22.09 12.71 -18.24
C GLN A 3 -23.57 12.71 -17.77
N PRO A 4 -24.32 13.81 -17.98
CA PRO A 4 -25.73 13.87 -17.59
C PRO A 4 -26.60 12.99 -18.49
N LYS A 5 -27.64 12.39 -17.90
CA LYS A 5 -28.75 11.75 -18.61
C LYS A 5 -29.97 12.67 -18.58
N LEU A 6 -30.84 12.52 -19.57
CA LEU A 6 -32.05 13.33 -19.69
C LEU A 6 -33.25 12.58 -19.11
N VAL A 7 -34.05 13.30 -18.33
CA VAL A 7 -35.39 12.90 -17.91
C VAL A 7 -36.35 13.95 -18.44
N ILE A 8 -37.43 13.50 -19.09
CA ILE A 8 -38.49 14.38 -19.57
C ILE A 8 -39.62 14.33 -18.54
N VAL A 9 -40.03 15.50 -18.06
CA VAL A 9 -41.10 15.66 -17.06
C VAL A 9 -42.24 16.45 -17.67
N ASN A 10 -43.40 15.81 -17.77
CA ASN A 10 -44.61 16.36 -18.34
C ASN A 10 -45.77 16.18 -17.35
N GLY A 11 -46.59 17.22 -17.18
CA GLY A 11 -47.87 17.15 -16.47
C GLY A 11 -49.05 17.16 -17.45
N ASP A 12 -50.21 16.73 -16.96
CA ASP A 12 -51.49 16.84 -17.67
C ASP A 12 -52.53 17.45 -16.73
N ASN A 13 -53.05 18.63 -17.10
CA ASN A 13 -54.02 19.41 -16.32
C ASN A 13 -53.55 19.79 -14.89
N LEU A 14 -52.24 19.96 -14.67
CA LEU A 14 -51.70 20.46 -13.42
C LEU A 14 -51.81 21.99 -13.33
N VAL A 15 -52.15 22.52 -12.16
CA VAL A 15 -52.28 23.97 -11.92
C VAL A 15 -51.32 24.49 -10.84
N ASP A 16 -50.54 23.61 -10.22
CA ASP A 16 -49.52 23.92 -9.22
C ASP A 16 -48.12 23.59 -9.77
N ASP A 17 -47.08 24.08 -9.09
CA ASP A 17 -45.69 23.80 -9.44
C ASP A 17 -45.34 22.30 -9.31
N ILE A 18 -44.36 21.85 -10.08
CA ILE A 18 -43.77 20.52 -9.93
C ILE A 18 -42.42 20.66 -9.23
N THR A 19 -42.27 20.03 -8.07
CA THR A 19 -41.03 20.01 -7.30
C THR A 19 -40.24 18.75 -7.64
N LEU A 20 -38.96 18.90 -7.96
CA LEU A 20 -38.03 17.81 -8.24
C LEU A 20 -36.93 17.82 -7.18
N ASN A 21 -36.70 16.69 -6.52
CA ASN A 21 -35.64 16.53 -5.54
C ASN A 21 -34.82 15.28 -5.84
N THR A 22 -33.50 15.39 -5.75
CA THR A 22 -32.60 14.24 -5.75
C THR A 22 -32.03 13.96 -4.35
N THR A 23 -31.70 12.70 -4.10
CA THR A 23 -30.97 12.26 -2.90
C THR A 23 -29.53 11.90 -3.23
N ASP A 24 -28.69 11.86 -2.20
CA ASP A 24 -27.34 11.30 -2.24
C ASP A 24 -26.42 12.02 -3.25
N ALA A 25 -25.68 11.26 -4.05
CA ALA A 25 -24.67 11.72 -4.99
C ALA A 25 -25.26 12.08 -6.38
N PHE A 26 -26.50 12.54 -6.45
CA PHE A 26 -27.14 12.91 -7.71
C PHE A 26 -27.57 14.36 -7.72
N GLU A 27 -27.35 15.02 -8.85
CA GLU A 27 -27.70 16.41 -9.06
C GLU A 27 -28.55 16.58 -10.32
N ILE A 28 -29.38 17.61 -10.32
CA ILE A 28 -30.31 17.96 -11.39
C ILE A 28 -30.12 19.40 -11.88
N SER A 29 -30.41 19.62 -13.16
CA SER A 29 -30.28 20.91 -13.84
C SER A 29 -31.33 21.08 -14.96
N PHE A 30 -31.73 22.33 -15.25
CA PHE A 30 -32.52 22.66 -16.45
C PHE A 30 -31.67 23.04 -17.65
N ASP A 31 -30.49 23.63 -17.42
CA ASP A 31 -29.61 24.17 -18.47
C ASP A 31 -28.43 23.23 -18.81
N GLY A 32 -28.23 22.18 -18.00
CA GLY A 32 -27.10 21.28 -18.11
C GLY A 32 -25.77 21.88 -17.64
N ILE A 33 -25.79 23.07 -17.01
CA ILE A 33 -24.63 23.85 -16.57
C ILE A 33 -24.67 24.07 -15.05
N THR A 34 -25.80 24.57 -14.54
CA THR A 34 -26.01 24.88 -13.14
C THR A 34 -26.79 23.75 -12.48
N TYR A 35 -26.13 23.02 -11.57
CA TYR A 35 -26.68 21.84 -10.92
C TYR A 35 -26.98 22.10 -9.45
N GLY A 36 -28.00 21.43 -8.94
CA GLY A 36 -28.37 21.38 -7.52
C GLY A 36 -29.09 20.08 -7.20
N ASN A 37 -29.58 19.95 -5.97
CA ASN A 37 -30.36 18.78 -5.53
C ASN A 37 -31.87 19.02 -5.59
N ALA A 38 -32.30 20.22 -5.92
CA ALA A 38 -33.71 20.59 -6.04
C ALA A 38 -33.93 21.51 -7.24
N LEU A 39 -35.02 21.27 -7.96
CA LEU A 39 -35.53 22.15 -9.03
C LEU A 39 -37.05 22.30 -8.88
N GLN A 40 -37.58 23.37 -9.47
CA GLN A 40 -39.01 23.63 -9.51
C GLN A 40 -39.41 24.02 -10.93
N ILE A 41 -40.35 23.28 -11.50
CA ILE A 41 -41.02 23.66 -12.74
C ILE A 41 -42.26 24.46 -12.32
N ASN A 42 -42.33 25.73 -12.75
CA ASN A 42 -43.46 26.59 -12.42
C ASN A 42 -44.77 26.06 -13.03
N ALA A 43 -45.90 26.31 -12.38
CA ALA A 43 -47.24 25.90 -12.79
C ALA A 43 -47.56 26.29 -14.24
N ALA A 44 -47.06 27.44 -14.69
CA ALA A 44 -47.21 27.92 -16.06
C ALA A 44 -46.60 26.97 -17.11
N ASN A 45 -45.60 26.19 -16.72
CA ASN A 45 -44.86 25.24 -17.57
C ASN A 45 -45.09 23.78 -17.14
N ALA A 46 -45.90 23.52 -16.12
CA ALA A 46 -46.10 22.18 -15.57
C ALA A 46 -46.69 21.21 -16.61
N ASN A 47 -47.44 21.70 -17.59
CA ASN A 47 -48.05 20.91 -18.67
C ASN A 47 -47.25 20.96 -19.98
N ASP A 48 -46.11 21.64 -19.99
CA ASP A 48 -45.18 21.66 -21.13
C ASP A 48 -44.25 20.43 -21.09
N THR A 49 -43.44 20.27 -22.15
CA THR A 49 -42.34 19.31 -22.14
C THR A 49 -41.11 19.90 -21.46
N ASN A 50 -40.83 19.46 -20.23
CA ASN A 50 -39.69 19.95 -19.46
C ASN A 50 -38.54 18.93 -19.49
N THR A 51 -37.37 19.37 -19.94
CA THR A 51 -36.15 18.55 -19.95
C THR A 51 -35.35 18.80 -18.69
N VAL A 52 -35.01 17.73 -17.98
CA VAL A 52 -34.20 17.76 -16.76
C VAL A 52 -32.95 16.93 -16.98
N TYR A 53 -31.79 17.54 -16.80
CA TYR A 53 -30.50 16.87 -16.80
C TYR A 53 -30.26 16.28 -15.42
N VAL A 54 -29.99 14.98 -15.34
CA VAL A 54 -29.65 14.26 -14.10
C VAL A 54 -28.22 13.73 -14.25
N ARG A 55 -27.32 14.02 -13.31
CA ARG A 55 -25.95 13.48 -13.32
C ARG A 55 -25.58 12.85 -11.99
N PHE A 56 -24.59 11.97 -12.03
CA PHE A 56 -23.96 11.38 -10.87
C PHE A 56 -22.71 12.18 -10.47
N ALA A 57 -22.69 12.67 -9.25
CA ALA A 57 -21.66 13.49 -8.63
C ALA A 57 -21.18 12.84 -7.31
N PRO A 58 -20.49 11.68 -7.38
CA PRO A 58 -20.02 10.98 -6.19
C PRO A 58 -18.99 11.81 -5.43
N THR A 59 -19.12 11.83 -4.10
CA THR A 59 -18.06 12.25 -3.18
C THR A 59 -17.24 11.07 -2.65
N GLU A 60 -17.75 9.84 -2.84
CA GLU A 60 -17.14 8.60 -2.38
C GLU A 60 -16.97 7.59 -3.54
N ILE A 61 -16.00 6.70 -3.43
CA ILE A 61 -15.78 5.59 -4.38
C ILE A 61 -16.83 4.51 -4.13
N GLY A 62 -17.26 3.84 -5.20
CA GLY A 62 -18.14 2.68 -5.15
C GLY A 62 -19.58 2.98 -5.57
N ASN A 63 -20.42 1.96 -5.39
CA ASN A 63 -21.81 2.03 -5.83
C ASN A 63 -22.61 2.95 -4.93
N ALA A 64 -23.32 3.89 -5.54
CA ALA A 64 -24.28 4.74 -4.88
C ALA A 64 -25.66 4.58 -5.55
N THR A 65 -26.67 4.56 -4.72
CA THR A 65 -28.08 4.57 -5.13
C THR A 65 -28.73 5.82 -4.61
N GLY A 66 -29.63 6.40 -5.38
CA GLY A 66 -30.42 7.55 -4.96
C GLY A 66 -31.74 7.56 -5.70
N THR A 67 -32.51 8.62 -5.50
CA THR A 67 -33.79 8.80 -6.18
C THR A 67 -33.92 10.20 -6.75
N LEU A 68 -34.63 10.33 -7.86
CA LEU A 68 -35.26 11.58 -8.28
C LEU A 68 -36.75 11.47 -7.96
N THR A 69 -37.23 12.31 -7.05
CA THR A 69 -38.64 12.39 -6.67
C THR A 69 -39.27 13.60 -7.32
N ILE A 70 -40.40 13.38 -8.01
CA ILE A 70 -41.17 14.38 -8.74
C ILE A 70 -42.53 14.50 -8.06
N GLN A 71 -42.86 15.68 -7.55
CA GLN A 71 -44.02 15.90 -6.68
C GLN A 71 -44.87 17.06 -7.18
N ASN A 72 -46.18 16.95 -7.03
CA ASN A 72 -47.15 18.01 -7.26
C ASN A 72 -48.38 17.77 -6.38
N LEU A 73 -49.06 18.84 -5.95
CA LEU A 73 -50.15 18.74 -4.97
C LEU A 73 -51.39 17.97 -5.46
N LEU A 74 -51.55 17.79 -6.77
CA LEU A 74 -52.77 17.25 -7.39
C LEU A 74 -52.61 15.82 -7.91
N THR A 75 -51.44 15.21 -7.76
CA THR A 75 -51.15 13.86 -8.26
C THR A 75 -50.23 13.09 -7.31
N GLN A 76 -50.08 11.80 -7.57
CA GLN A 76 -49.15 10.95 -6.81
C GLN A 76 -47.71 11.26 -7.20
N ASP A 77 -46.82 11.22 -6.20
CA ASP A 77 -45.38 11.34 -6.40
C ASP A 77 -44.85 10.26 -7.34
N ILE A 78 -43.97 10.65 -8.26
CA ILE A 78 -43.23 9.74 -9.12
C ILE A 78 -41.79 9.67 -8.62
N THR A 79 -41.27 8.46 -8.45
CA THR A 79 -39.88 8.23 -8.06
C THR A 79 -39.13 7.50 -9.16
N VAL A 80 -37.98 8.05 -9.57
CA VAL A 80 -37.04 7.41 -10.48
C VAL A 80 -35.83 6.96 -9.69
N SER A 81 -35.54 5.65 -9.67
CA SER A 81 -34.33 5.11 -9.05
C SER A 81 -33.10 5.51 -9.87
N LEU A 82 -32.08 6.00 -9.18
CA LEU A 82 -30.80 6.41 -9.75
C LEU A 82 -29.70 5.50 -9.21
N THR A 83 -28.76 5.12 -10.07
CA THR A 83 -27.58 4.35 -9.70
C THR A 83 -26.34 4.92 -10.38
N GLY A 84 -25.21 4.87 -9.68
CA GLY A 84 -23.91 5.31 -10.16
C GLY A 84 -22.80 4.55 -9.45
N ASN A 85 -21.63 4.46 -10.07
CA ASN A 85 -20.44 3.89 -9.47
C ASN A 85 -19.31 4.92 -9.54
N GLY A 86 -18.85 5.40 -8.38
CA GLY A 86 -17.73 6.33 -8.28
C GLY A 86 -16.43 5.57 -8.49
N THR A 87 -15.64 5.95 -9.50
CA THR A 87 -14.30 5.40 -9.72
C THR A 87 -13.25 6.38 -9.21
N PRO A 88 -12.15 5.90 -8.60
CA PRO A 88 -11.05 6.76 -8.22
C PRO A 88 -10.46 7.50 -9.42
N ILE A 89 -10.00 8.74 -9.20
CA ILE A 89 -9.08 9.40 -10.12
C ILE A 89 -7.67 8.92 -9.75
N ILE A 90 -6.95 8.39 -10.74
CA ILE A 90 -5.63 7.81 -10.54
C ILE A 90 -4.64 8.54 -11.45
N HIS A 91 -3.56 9.05 -10.85
CA HIS A 91 -2.41 9.59 -11.57
C HIS A 91 -1.27 8.58 -11.48
N ASN A 92 -0.88 8.02 -12.63
CA ASN A 92 0.19 7.05 -12.70
C ASN A 92 1.54 7.72 -13.03
N TYR A 93 2.58 7.33 -12.28
CA TYR A 93 3.95 7.83 -12.44
C TYR A 93 4.91 6.65 -12.61
N PRO A 94 5.32 6.33 -13.85
CA PRO A 94 6.35 5.32 -14.10
C PRO A 94 7.71 5.83 -13.63
N THR A 95 8.52 4.91 -13.08
CA THR A 95 9.89 5.20 -12.59
C THR A 95 10.90 4.33 -13.31
N PHE A 96 11.37 3.24 -12.70
CA PHE A 96 12.19 2.24 -13.38
C PHE A 96 11.37 1.60 -14.52
N ASP A 97 11.97 1.51 -15.70
CA ASP A 97 11.37 0.92 -16.90
C ASP A 97 12.34 -0.12 -17.48
N HIS A 98 12.00 -1.39 -17.33
CA HIS A 98 12.84 -2.54 -17.71
C HIS A 98 14.29 -2.43 -17.19
N GLU A 99 14.47 -1.92 -15.96
CA GLU A 99 15.79 -1.75 -15.35
C GLU A 99 16.45 -3.12 -15.17
N ARG A 100 17.67 -3.27 -15.70
CA ARG A 100 18.35 -4.56 -15.77
C ARG A 100 19.12 -4.85 -14.48
N LEU A 101 18.64 -5.81 -13.69
CA LEU A 101 19.26 -6.22 -12.42
C LEU A 101 19.75 -7.66 -12.48
N ALA A 102 21.06 -7.87 -12.32
CA ALA A 102 21.70 -9.19 -12.36
C ALA A 102 23.08 -9.15 -11.70
N PHE A 103 23.73 -10.30 -11.58
CA PHE A 103 25.11 -10.42 -11.09
C PHE A 103 26.06 -10.93 -12.17
N GLY A 104 27.19 -10.25 -12.34
CA GLY A 104 28.17 -10.56 -13.39
C GLY A 104 27.80 -9.98 -14.76
N GLY A 105 28.66 -10.19 -15.76
CA GLY A 105 28.43 -9.70 -17.12
C GLY A 105 28.40 -8.17 -17.29
N GLY A 106 28.82 -7.40 -16.28
CA GLY A 106 28.74 -5.94 -16.25
C GLY A 106 27.45 -5.38 -15.67
N TYR A 107 26.52 -6.24 -15.22
CA TYR A 107 25.29 -5.82 -14.54
C TYR A 107 25.50 -5.60 -13.04
N ASN A 108 24.57 -4.88 -12.43
CA ASN A 108 24.51 -4.65 -10.98
C ASN A 108 23.23 -5.25 -10.39
N GLN A 109 23.29 -5.70 -9.15
CA GLN A 109 22.15 -6.21 -8.38
C GLN A 109 21.21 -5.10 -7.89
N SER A 110 21.59 -3.83 -8.05
CA SER A 110 20.79 -2.68 -7.67
C SER A 110 20.99 -1.49 -8.60
N SER A 111 19.97 -0.66 -8.72
CA SER A 111 19.99 0.61 -9.44
C SER A 111 19.38 1.71 -8.58
N THR A 112 20.01 2.88 -8.56
CA THR A 112 19.52 4.07 -7.84
C THR A 112 19.36 5.20 -8.84
N GLN A 113 18.16 5.76 -8.92
CA GLN A 113 17.81 6.80 -9.89
C GLN A 113 16.89 7.84 -9.25
N THR A 114 16.85 9.04 -9.83
CA THR A 114 15.98 10.14 -9.36
C THR A 114 14.85 10.35 -10.36
N PHE A 115 13.61 10.39 -9.85
CA PHE A 115 12.38 10.55 -10.61
C PHE A 115 11.61 11.78 -10.13
N ASN A 116 10.81 12.37 -11.03
CA ASN A 116 9.95 13.50 -10.69
C ASN A 116 8.54 13.00 -10.40
N LEU A 117 8.18 12.99 -9.13
CA LEU A 117 6.88 12.62 -8.58
C LEU A 117 6.04 13.89 -8.33
N PRO A 118 4.70 13.79 -8.15
CA PRO A 118 3.85 14.96 -7.96
C PRO A 118 4.25 15.76 -6.71
N THR A 119 4.16 17.09 -6.82
CA THR A 119 4.46 18.01 -5.71
C THR A 119 3.24 18.41 -4.90
N ASP A 120 2.06 18.37 -5.52
CA ASP A 120 0.79 18.59 -4.82
C ASP A 120 0.20 17.24 -4.44
N LEU A 121 0.10 17.01 -3.13
CA LEU A 121 -0.42 15.79 -2.54
C LEU A 121 -1.68 16.04 -1.69
N SER A 122 -2.25 17.25 -1.79
CA SER A 122 -3.35 17.71 -0.95
C SER A 122 -4.62 16.87 -1.08
N ASN A 123 -4.90 16.35 -2.28
CA ASN A 123 -6.03 15.48 -2.58
C ASN A 123 -5.64 14.00 -2.75
N ILE A 124 -4.40 13.61 -2.44
CA ILE A 124 -3.96 12.21 -2.62
C ILE A 124 -4.22 11.42 -1.33
N ALA A 125 -5.18 10.50 -1.39
CA ALA A 125 -5.56 9.66 -0.25
C ALA A 125 -4.72 8.37 -0.16
N THR A 126 -4.25 7.84 -1.29
CA THR A 126 -3.50 6.57 -1.31
C THR A 126 -2.40 6.63 -2.36
N ILE A 127 -1.25 6.03 -2.05
CA ILE A 127 -0.17 5.79 -3.01
C ILE A 127 0.08 4.28 -3.09
N LYS A 128 -0.16 3.69 -4.26
CA LYS A 128 0.18 2.29 -4.54
C LYS A 128 1.45 2.24 -5.38
N MET A 129 2.39 1.39 -5.00
CA MET A 129 3.57 1.05 -5.80
C MET A 129 3.35 -0.31 -6.44
N TYR A 130 3.70 -0.43 -7.71
CA TYR A 130 3.66 -1.69 -8.45
C TYR A 130 5.07 -2.07 -8.91
N VAL A 131 5.42 -3.35 -8.76
CA VAL A 131 6.71 -3.90 -9.22
C VAL A 131 6.45 -5.03 -10.19
N LYS A 132 6.77 -4.80 -11.46
CA LYS A 132 6.67 -5.79 -12.52
C LYS A 132 8.03 -6.37 -12.84
N LEU A 133 8.14 -7.68 -12.69
CA LEU A 133 9.29 -8.44 -13.13
C LEU A 133 9.05 -8.85 -14.58
N THR A 134 10.11 -8.89 -15.37
CA THR A 134 10.08 -9.42 -16.73
C THR A 134 11.34 -10.25 -16.94
N CYS A 135 11.17 -11.45 -17.50
CA CYS A 135 12.33 -12.25 -17.84
C CYS A 135 13.05 -11.63 -19.04
N PRO A 136 14.36 -11.34 -18.93
CA PRO A 136 15.14 -10.91 -20.08
C PRO A 136 15.23 -12.03 -21.12
N SER A 137 15.69 -11.67 -22.32
CA SER A 137 16.01 -12.64 -23.35
C SER A 137 16.99 -13.70 -22.82
N GLY A 138 16.59 -14.97 -22.82
CA GLY A 138 17.36 -16.09 -22.25
C GLY A 138 16.85 -16.61 -20.89
N GLY A 139 15.84 -15.96 -20.31
CA GLY A 139 15.16 -16.40 -19.08
C GLY A 139 15.57 -15.60 -17.84
N CYS A 140 14.73 -15.71 -16.79
CA CYS A 140 14.97 -15.12 -15.47
C CYS A 140 16.04 -15.88 -14.66
N ASP A 141 16.51 -15.26 -13.57
CA ASP A 141 17.11 -15.99 -12.46
C ASP A 141 16.14 -17.10 -12.01
N GLU A 142 16.62 -18.34 -11.97
CA GLU A 142 15.80 -19.48 -11.58
C GLU A 142 15.44 -19.53 -10.09
N TRP A 143 16.13 -18.77 -9.23
CA TRP A 143 15.96 -18.79 -7.77
C TRP A 143 14.94 -17.75 -7.27
N ASP A 144 14.34 -18.07 -6.12
CA ASP A 144 13.48 -17.19 -5.34
C ASP A 144 14.33 -16.26 -4.44
N VAL A 145 14.77 -15.13 -5.00
CA VAL A 145 15.70 -14.24 -4.33
C VAL A 145 15.00 -13.08 -3.64
N TYR A 146 15.63 -12.60 -2.57
CA TYR A 146 15.23 -11.37 -1.86
C TYR A 146 15.30 -10.16 -2.77
N ALA A 147 14.30 -9.29 -2.71
CA ALA A 147 14.29 -8.04 -3.46
C ALA A 147 13.52 -6.95 -2.71
N ASN A 148 13.94 -5.70 -2.88
CA ASN A 148 13.25 -4.56 -2.29
C ASN A 148 13.33 -3.28 -3.12
N VAL A 149 12.36 -2.39 -2.87
CA VAL A 149 12.36 -1.00 -3.33
C VAL A 149 12.53 -0.10 -2.13
N LYS A 150 13.45 0.86 -2.22
CA LYS A 150 13.69 1.86 -1.17
C LYS A 150 13.60 3.28 -1.72
N VAL A 151 13.19 4.22 -0.89
CA VAL A 151 13.29 5.66 -1.13
C VAL A 151 14.44 6.23 -0.30
N VAL A 152 15.17 7.19 -0.85
CA VAL A 152 16.17 7.94 -0.08
C VAL A 152 15.48 9.07 0.65
N ASP A 153 15.65 9.13 1.96
CA ASP A 153 15.28 10.30 2.73
C ASP A 153 16.24 11.46 2.40
N PRO A 154 15.76 12.57 1.80
CA PRO A 154 16.63 13.66 1.39
C PRO A 154 17.29 14.39 2.57
N SER A 155 16.75 14.27 3.79
CA SER A 155 17.31 14.96 4.97
C SER A 155 18.52 14.25 5.57
N SER A 156 18.51 12.92 5.60
CA SER A 156 19.56 12.10 6.23
C SER A 156 20.42 11.32 5.22
N GLY A 157 19.94 11.13 4.00
CA GLY A 157 20.53 10.23 3.01
C GLY A 157 20.24 8.75 3.28
N GLU A 158 19.45 8.43 4.30
CA GLU A 158 19.09 7.06 4.65
C GLU A 158 18.12 6.43 3.63
N LEU A 159 18.18 5.12 3.49
CA LEU A 159 17.31 4.35 2.60
C LEU A 159 16.16 3.73 3.38
N TYR A 160 14.94 4.10 3.02
CA TYR A 160 13.71 3.65 3.67
C TYR A 160 13.01 2.62 2.77
N GLU A 161 12.77 1.42 3.28
CA GLU A 161 12.17 0.32 2.52
C GLU A 161 10.67 0.54 2.31
N LEU A 162 10.30 0.80 1.05
CA LEU A 162 8.90 0.97 0.65
C LEU A 162 8.15 -0.36 0.68
N GLY A 163 8.79 -1.39 0.13
CA GLY A 163 8.25 -2.73 0.00
C GLY A 163 9.33 -3.76 -0.32
N ARG A 164 9.05 -5.01 0.04
CA ARG A 164 9.93 -6.16 -0.14
C ARG A 164 9.14 -7.30 -0.77
N TYR A 165 9.77 -8.06 -1.64
CA TYR A 165 9.20 -9.24 -2.26
C TYR A 165 10.27 -10.31 -2.44
N ILE A 166 9.81 -11.55 -2.61
CA ILE A 166 10.66 -12.65 -3.04
C ILE A 166 10.32 -12.95 -4.49
N THR A 167 11.33 -13.00 -5.36
CA THR A 167 11.09 -13.30 -6.78
C THR A 167 10.47 -14.70 -6.94
N PRO A 168 9.71 -14.95 -8.02
CA PRO A 168 9.25 -16.30 -8.30
C PRO A 168 10.43 -17.18 -8.73
N TYR A 169 10.31 -18.49 -8.54
CA TYR A 169 11.22 -19.42 -9.21
C TYR A 169 10.97 -19.42 -10.72
N TRP A 170 12.07 -19.45 -11.51
CA TRP A 170 12.11 -19.66 -12.97
C TRP A 170 11.40 -18.63 -13.86
N ASN A 171 10.51 -17.80 -13.33
CA ASN A 171 9.58 -16.98 -14.10
C ASN A 171 9.48 -15.58 -13.53
N ASP A 172 8.72 -14.73 -14.23
CA ASP A 172 8.32 -13.42 -13.78
C ASP A 172 6.96 -13.46 -13.04
N ASN A 173 6.40 -12.28 -12.77
CA ASN A 173 5.09 -12.14 -12.11
C ASN A 173 3.98 -11.73 -13.09
N SER A 174 4.08 -12.12 -14.37
CA SER A 174 3.13 -11.73 -15.43
C SER A 174 1.68 -12.20 -15.23
N GLN A 175 1.44 -13.17 -14.34
CA GLN A 175 0.07 -13.54 -13.93
C GLN A 175 -0.64 -12.45 -13.11
N LEU A 176 0.10 -11.45 -12.63
CA LEU A 176 -0.44 -10.23 -12.04
C LEU A 176 -0.36 -9.14 -13.11
N ASP A 177 -1.50 -8.61 -13.57
CA ASP A 177 -1.55 -7.65 -14.69
C ASP A 177 -0.55 -6.49 -14.53
N ARG A 178 -0.45 -5.98 -13.30
CA ARG A 178 0.46 -4.89 -12.90
C ARG A 178 1.67 -5.32 -12.07
N GLY A 179 1.87 -6.61 -11.85
CA GLY A 179 2.91 -7.13 -10.97
C GLY A 179 2.53 -7.05 -9.48
N PHE A 180 3.53 -6.99 -8.62
CA PHE A 180 3.34 -6.93 -7.17
C PHE A 180 2.86 -5.56 -6.72
N GLU A 181 1.78 -5.50 -5.95
CA GLU A 181 1.22 -4.26 -5.41
C GLU A 181 1.64 -4.04 -3.95
N PHE A 182 1.99 -2.81 -3.62
CA PHE A 182 2.31 -2.36 -2.27
C PHE A 182 1.56 -1.08 -1.94
N ASP A 183 1.00 -0.99 -0.74
CA ASP A 183 0.60 0.29 -0.18
C ASP A 183 1.80 1.01 0.43
N VAL A 184 2.16 2.15 -0.15
CA VAL A 184 3.30 2.98 0.26
C VAL A 184 2.86 4.36 0.71
N THR A 185 1.59 4.52 1.09
CA THR A 185 1.00 5.80 1.51
C THR A 185 1.73 6.40 2.72
N ASP A 186 2.25 5.57 3.63
CA ASP A 186 3.07 6.01 4.77
C ASP A 186 4.30 6.85 4.38
N PHE A 187 4.81 6.67 3.15
CA PHE A 187 5.96 7.39 2.61
C PHE A 187 5.56 8.62 1.78
N LYS A 188 4.30 9.05 1.85
CA LYS A 188 3.74 10.19 1.08
C LYS A 188 4.62 11.45 1.16
N SER A 189 5.22 11.74 2.31
CA SER A 189 6.11 12.91 2.48
C SER A 189 7.50 12.77 1.83
N LEU A 190 7.89 11.55 1.43
CA LEU A 190 9.14 11.27 0.70
C LEU A 190 8.90 11.03 -0.81
N LEU A 191 7.68 10.64 -1.18
CA LEU A 191 7.27 10.36 -2.57
C LEU A 191 6.69 11.61 -3.25
N THR A 192 7.45 12.72 -3.20
CA THR A 192 7.05 14.01 -3.77
C THR A 192 8.22 14.77 -4.39
N GLY A 193 7.98 15.44 -5.51
CA GLY A 193 9.02 16.20 -6.21
C GLY A 193 10.15 15.31 -6.74
N ALA A 194 11.40 15.76 -6.61
CA ALA A 194 12.56 14.99 -7.05
C ALA A 194 12.90 13.89 -6.02
N THR A 195 12.44 12.68 -6.29
CA THR A 195 12.56 11.53 -5.39
C THR A 195 13.60 10.56 -5.90
N GLN A 196 14.58 10.22 -5.06
CA GLN A 196 15.57 9.19 -5.38
C GLN A 196 15.09 7.83 -4.87
N LEU A 197 14.99 6.87 -5.78
CA LEU A 197 14.58 5.49 -5.51
C LEU A 197 15.72 4.53 -5.77
N ARG A 198 15.73 3.42 -5.04
CA ARG A 198 16.62 2.28 -5.25
C ARG A 198 15.81 1.01 -5.42
N ILE A 199 16.08 0.27 -6.48
CA ILE A 199 15.60 -1.11 -6.67
C ILE A 199 16.77 -2.07 -6.46
N ARG A 200 16.53 -3.22 -5.83
CA ARG A 200 17.51 -4.30 -5.65
C ARG A 200 16.88 -5.68 -5.86
N THR A 201 17.68 -6.60 -6.39
CA THR A 201 17.45 -8.05 -6.35
C THR A 201 18.72 -8.78 -5.91
N GLU A 202 18.61 -9.74 -5.00
CA GLU A 202 19.71 -10.61 -4.54
C GLU A 202 20.00 -11.75 -5.54
N CYS A 203 19.98 -11.45 -6.84
CA CYS A 203 20.31 -12.40 -7.91
C CYS A 203 21.82 -12.69 -7.91
N TRP A 204 22.24 -13.94 -8.08
CA TRP A 204 23.65 -14.33 -8.10
C TRP A 204 24.11 -14.91 -9.44
N ASN A 205 23.35 -14.66 -10.51
CA ASN A 205 23.70 -15.03 -11.87
C ASN A 205 23.47 -13.87 -12.85
N SER A 206 23.96 -14.04 -14.08
CA SER A 206 23.83 -13.04 -15.14
C SER A 206 22.46 -13.04 -15.82
N LYS A 207 21.53 -13.92 -15.42
CA LYS A 207 20.15 -13.94 -15.94
C LYS A 207 19.28 -12.93 -15.22
N GLY A 208 19.28 -12.85 -13.89
CA GLY A 208 18.59 -11.79 -13.14
C GLY A 208 17.17 -11.48 -13.63
N TYR A 209 16.79 -10.20 -13.62
CA TYR A 209 15.48 -9.70 -14.09
C TYR A 209 15.60 -8.37 -14.86
N GLU A 210 14.57 -8.04 -15.62
CA GLU A 210 14.22 -6.67 -15.97
C GLU A 210 13.10 -6.23 -15.01
N VAL A 211 13.24 -5.07 -14.38
CA VAL A 211 12.30 -4.60 -13.35
C VAL A 211 11.73 -3.25 -13.75
N SER A 212 10.40 -3.19 -13.80
CA SER A 212 9.65 -1.95 -13.95
C SER A 212 8.93 -1.61 -12.66
N VAL A 213 8.92 -0.33 -12.28
CA VAL A 213 8.25 0.17 -11.08
C VAL A 213 7.46 1.42 -11.42
N ASP A 214 6.21 1.46 -11.00
CA ASP A 214 5.35 2.62 -11.16
C ASP A 214 4.47 2.86 -9.94
N PHE A 215 3.99 4.09 -9.80
CA PHE A 215 3.20 4.54 -8.65
C PHE A 215 1.86 5.10 -9.10
N ASP A 216 0.78 4.61 -8.50
CA ASP A 216 -0.54 5.23 -8.60
C ASP A 216 -0.77 6.15 -7.41
N TYR A 217 -1.01 7.42 -7.71
CA TYR A 217 -1.47 8.43 -6.77
C TYR A 217 -2.98 8.54 -6.94
N ILE A 218 -3.70 8.04 -5.94
CA ILE A 218 -5.15 7.90 -5.97
C ILE A 218 -5.75 9.09 -5.23
N GLU A 219 -6.54 9.89 -5.96
CA GLU A 219 -7.24 11.02 -5.36
C GLU A 219 -8.35 10.55 -4.41
N GLY A 220 -8.57 11.34 -3.36
CA GLY A 220 -9.63 11.14 -2.38
C GLY A 220 -9.52 12.17 -1.27
N THR A 221 -10.15 11.87 -0.13
CA THR A 221 -9.96 12.63 1.10
C THR A 221 -8.91 11.90 1.95
N PRO A 222 -7.69 12.43 2.10
CA PRO A 222 -6.70 11.84 3.00
C PRO A 222 -7.24 11.84 4.44
N ASP A 223 -6.92 10.80 5.21
CA ASP A 223 -7.19 10.77 6.66
C ASP A 223 -6.54 11.98 7.37
N TYR A 224 -5.33 12.34 6.92
CA TYR A 224 -4.60 13.53 7.32
C TYR A 224 -3.85 14.15 6.13
N PRO A 225 -3.77 15.49 6.05
CA PRO A 225 -2.99 16.16 5.01
C PRO A 225 -1.48 16.02 5.18
N TYR A 226 -0.98 15.83 6.42
CA TYR A 226 0.47 15.79 6.70
C TYR A 226 0.90 14.47 7.34
N TYR A 227 1.95 13.90 6.77
CA TYR A 227 2.59 12.66 7.19
C TYR A 227 4.07 12.93 7.44
N ALA A 228 4.64 12.31 8.47
CA ALA A 228 6.08 12.21 8.63
C ALA A 228 6.46 10.81 9.08
N ILE A 229 7.66 10.37 8.68
CA ILE A 229 8.13 9.01 8.90
C ILE A 229 9.61 9.04 9.27
N SER A 230 9.98 8.20 10.24
CA SER A 230 11.37 7.97 10.66
C SER A 230 11.67 6.49 10.77
N ARG A 231 12.88 6.11 10.38
CA ARG A 231 13.42 4.77 10.56
C ARG A 231 13.65 4.50 12.05
N VAL A 232 13.10 3.39 12.54
CA VAL A 232 13.40 2.86 13.89
C VAL A 232 14.59 1.91 13.78
N ILE A 233 14.43 0.83 13.00
CA ILE A 233 15.50 -0.12 12.66
C ILE A 233 15.43 -0.47 11.17
N ALA A 234 16.57 -0.78 10.56
CA ALA A 234 16.64 -1.29 9.19
C ALA A 234 17.87 -2.17 8.99
N TYR A 235 17.66 -3.48 9.05
CA TYR A 235 18.64 -4.53 8.82
C TYR A 235 18.16 -5.39 7.65
N ASP A 236 18.06 -4.76 6.49
CA ASP A 236 17.22 -5.18 5.36
C ASP A 236 17.87 -4.88 3.99
N ASP A 237 19.19 -4.76 3.95
CA ASP A 237 19.87 -4.55 2.67
C ASP A 237 19.87 -5.85 1.83
N TRP A 238 20.15 -6.98 2.48
CA TRP A 238 20.14 -8.34 1.94
C TRP A 238 19.36 -9.27 2.87
N SER A 239 18.96 -10.44 2.39
CA SER A 239 18.40 -11.49 3.25
C SER A 239 19.35 -11.89 4.39
N THR A 240 20.65 -11.94 4.09
CA THR A 240 21.73 -12.34 5.00
C THR A 240 22.38 -11.17 5.77
N SER A 241 22.05 -9.92 5.44
CA SER A 241 22.43 -8.76 6.27
C SER A 241 21.42 -8.50 7.39
N GLY A 242 20.40 -9.36 7.51
CA GLY A 242 19.47 -9.37 8.61
C GLY A 242 20.14 -9.68 9.94
N VAL A 243 19.36 -9.55 11.01
CA VAL A 243 19.85 -9.85 12.36
C VAL A 243 20.08 -11.36 12.48
N PRO A 244 21.28 -11.81 12.91
CA PRO A 244 21.54 -13.23 13.15
C PRO A 244 20.56 -13.79 14.19
N TYR A 245 19.98 -14.95 13.90
CA TYR A 245 18.97 -15.58 14.73
C TYR A 245 19.49 -16.85 15.40
N GLY A 246 19.24 -16.97 16.70
CA GLY A 246 19.70 -18.09 17.52
C GLY A 246 21.17 -18.06 17.92
N VAL A 247 21.84 -16.93 17.72
CA VAL A 247 23.23 -16.69 18.14
C VAL A 247 23.37 -15.29 18.72
N ASP A 248 24.36 -15.10 19.59
CA ASP A 248 24.71 -13.79 20.12
C ASP A 248 25.15 -12.85 18.98
N ASN A 249 24.69 -11.61 19.03
CA ASN A 249 25.03 -10.57 18.05
C ASN A 249 24.94 -9.17 18.70
N ASN A 250 25.45 -8.16 17.99
CA ASN A 250 25.53 -6.77 18.48
C ASN A 250 24.58 -5.82 17.72
N PHE A 251 23.53 -6.35 17.07
CA PHE A 251 22.57 -5.48 16.40
C PHE A 251 21.73 -4.75 17.44
N ASP A 252 21.48 -3.47 17.19
CA ASP A 252 20.73 -2.64 18.11
C ASP A 252 19.23 -2.63 17.76
N LEU A 253 18.51 -3.49 18.45
CA LEU A 253 17.06 -3.64 18.32
C LEU A 253 16.29 -2.73 19.28
N ASN A 254 16.98 -1.92 20.06
CA ASN A 254 16.40 -0.99 21.01
C ASN A 254 16.53 0.43 20.47
N LYS A 255 15.48 1.24 20.61
CA LYS A 255 15.52 2.65 20.23
C LYS A 255 14.71 3.49 21.20
N THR A 256 15.15 4.72 21.43
CA THR A 256 14.32 5.73 22.07
C THR A 256 13.60 6.53 20.98
N VAL A 257 12.26 6.49 20.97
CA VAL A 257 11.43 7.18 19.98
C VAL A 257 10.66 8.32 20.65
N THR A 258 10.75 9.52 20.08
CA THR A 258 9.99 10.71 20.52
C THR A 258 9.02 11.14 19.42
N ILE A 259 7.74 11.22 19.80
CA ILE A 259 6.64 11.60 18.90
C ILE A 259 6.38 13.11 18.98
N PRO A 260 6.18 13.81 17.86
CA PRO A 260 5.82 15.23 17.87
C PRO A 260 4.55 15.52 18.67
N ALA A 261 4.50 16.68 19.33
CA ALA A 261 3.39 17.06 20.21
C ALA A 261 2.06 17.29 19.47
N ASN A 262 2.09 17.52 18.16
CA ASN A 262 0.91 17.70 17.32
C ASN A 262 0.53 16.43 16.54
N ALA A 263 1.11 15.26 16.84
CA ALA A 263 0.67 14.00 16.24
C ALA A 263 -0.79 13.69 16.63
N GLU A 264 -1.61 13.38 15.65
CA GLU A 264 -3.01 12.98 15.84
C GLU A 264 -3.19 11.47 15.62
N ASP A 265 -2.26 10.85 14.91
CA ASP A 265 -2.18 9.41 14.68
C ASP A 265 -0.71 8.98 14.65
N THR A 266 -0.43 7.79 15.19
CA THR A 266 0.91 7.20 15.21
C THR A 266 0.79 5.69 15.05
N HIS A 267 1.61 5.12 14.18
CA HIS A 267 1.71 3.67 13.99
C HIS A 267 3.14 3.24 13.68
N LEU A 268 3.42 1.96 13.90
CA LEU A 268 4.65 1.32 13.40
C LEU A 268 4.35 0.58 12.11
N ARG A 269 5.31 0.62 11.18
CA ARG A 269 5.30 -0.13 9.93
C ARG A 269 6.49 -1.06 9.90
N THR A 270 6.25 -2.37 9.89
CA THR A 270 7.31 -3.39 9.91
C THR A 270 7.26 -4.31 8.69
N ILE A 271 8.42 -4.61 8.11
CA ILE A 271 8.61 -5.70 7.15
C ILE A 271 9.68 -6.64 7.68
N ILE A 272 9.35 -7.93 7.77
CA ILE A 272 10.24 -8.98 8.28
C ILE A 272 10.15 -10.25 7.43
N SER A 273 11.31 -10.83 7.10
CA SER A 273 11.41 -12.12 6.42
C SER A 273 12.63 -12.89 6.91
N GLY A 274 12.42 -14.16 7.25
CA GLY A 274 13.49 -15.06 7.69
C GLY A 274 14.21 -15.74 6.53
N TRP A 275 15.53 -15.90 6.67
CA TRP A 275 16.38 -16.67 5.76
C TRP A 275 17.09 -17.78 6.52
N GLY A 276 17.38 -18.87 5.82
CA GLY A 276 18.24 -19.94 6.31
C GLY A 276 17.49 -21.20 6.72
N HIS A 277 18.26 -22.27 6.88
CA HIS A 277 17.77 -23.59 7.25
C HIS A 277 18.63 -24.20 8.38
N ALA A 278 18.98 -23.35 9.35
CA ALA A 278 19.67 -23.70 10.57
C ALA A 278 18.87 -24.63 11.48
N THR A 279 19.60 -25.50 12.18
CA THR A 279 19.09 -26.49 13.13
C THR A 279 19.25 -26.00 14.57
N PRO A 280 18.48 -26.53 15.54
CA PRO A 280 17.59 -27.69 15.47
C PRO A 280 16.25 -27.39 14.77
N ASN A 281 15.71 -28.39 14.08
CA ASN A 281 14.42 -28.31 13.40
C ASN A 281 13.26 -28.30 14.41
N ASP A 282 12.23 -27.53 14.10
CA ASP A 282 10.92 -27.67 14.72
C ASP A 282 10.20 -28.95 14.28
N ALA A 283 9.05 -29.23 14.92
CA ALA A 283 8.11 -30.25 14.48
C ALA A 283 7.78 -30.10 12.98
N GLY A 284 7.72 -31.24 12.29
CA GLY A 284 7.55 -31.26 10.83
C GLY A 284 8.84 -31.00 10.03
N GLY A 285 10.00 -30.93 10.70
CA GLY A 285 11.30 -30.80 10.03
C GLY A 285 11.54 -29.39 9.48
N ARG A 286 11.07 -28.36 10.19
CA ARG A 286 11.15 -26.96 9.78
C ARG A 286 12.35 -26.26 10.42
N PRO A 287 13.44 -26.02 9.69
CA PRO A 287 14.60 -25.29 10.20
C PRO A 287 14.38 -23.77 10.20
N CYS A 288 15.23 -23.02 10.89
CA CYS A 288 15.14 -21.57 10.99
C CYS A 288 16.07 -20.81 10.03
N ALA A 289 15.76 -19.60 9.59
CA ALA A 289 14.53 -18.82 9.86
C ALA A 289 13.53 -18.84 8.68
N GLU A 290 13.84 -19.53 7.58
CA GLU A 290 12.94 -19.60 6.42
C GLU A 290 11.68 -20.43 6.72
N TRP A 291 11.79 -21.52 7.49
CA TRP A 291 10.73 -22.52 7.60
C TRP A 291 10.05 -22.59 8.96
N CYS A 292 10.77 -22.26 10.03
CA CYS A 292 10.30 -22.36 11.40
C CYS A 292 9.33 -21.21 11.73
N PHE A 293 8.10 -21.54 12.11
CA PHE A 293 7.11 -20.50 12.42
C PHE A 293 7.42 -19.87 13.77
N ARG A 294 7.40 -18.53 13.83
CA ARG A 294 7.71 -17.77 15.04
C ARG A 294 6.72 -16.64 15.26
N THR A 295 6.61 -16.18 16.50
CA THR A 295 5.88 -14.96 16.89
C THR A 295 6.84 -14.03 17.61
N HIS A 296 7.28 -12.97 16.93
CA HIS A 296 8.15 -11.96 17.55
C HIS A 296 7.33 -10.88 18.24
N ASP A 297 7.90 -10.25 19.25
CA ASP A 297 7.24 -9.22 20.03
C ASP A 297 7.79 -7.84 19.65
N VAL A 298 6.90 -6.85 19.56
CA VAL A 298 7.27 -5.45 19.60
C VAL A 298 6.95 -4.93 20.99
N LYS A 299 7.99 -4.58 21.74
CA LYS A 299 7.85 -4.07 23.10
C LYS A 299 7.94 -2.56 23.12
N ILE A 300 7.07 -1.96 23.92
CA ILE A 300 7.04 -0.52 24.20
C ILE A 300 7.22 -0.33 25.69
N ASN A 301 8.27 0.40 26.09
CA ASN A 301 8.69 0.57 27.48
C ASN A 301 8.90 -0.78 28.22
N GLY A 302 9.52 -1.74 27.52
CA GLY A 302 9.86 -3.07 28.06
C GLY A 302 8.68 -4.05 28.19
N SER A 303 7.47 -3.66 27.80
CA SER A 303 6.29 -4.54 27.80
C SER A 303 5.88 -4.87 26.37
N THR A 304 5.58 -6.14 26.08
CA THR A 304 5.02 -6.56 24.79
C THR A 304 3.73 -5.80 24.53
N MET A 305 3.69 -5.06 23.43
CA MET A 305 2.53 -4.28 23.00
C MET A 305 1.91 -4.86 21.71
N PHE A 306 2.76 -5.29 20.78
CA PHE A 306 2.34 -5.92 19.53
C PHE A 306 3.07 -7.23 19.28
N GLN A 307 2.52 -8.08 18.42
CA GLN A 307 3.08 -9.38 18.08
C GLN A 307 3.03 -9.62 16.58
N HIS A 308 4.13 -10.16 16.06
CA HIS A 308 4.32 -10.46 14.66
C HIS A 308 4.42 -11.96 14.44
N TYR A 309 3.29 -12.60 14.11
CA TYR A 309 3.27 -14.00 13.72
C TYR A 309 3.78 -14.21 12.29
N LEU A 310 4.86 -14.98 12.14
CA LEU A 310 5.42 -15.45 10.88
C LEU A 310 4.95 -16.89 10.65
N GLY A 311 3.68 -17.01 10.25
CA GLY A 311 3.01 -18.27 9.96
C GLY A 311 2.92 -18.61 8.48
N PRO A 312 2.19 -19.70 8.15
CA PRO A 312 1.91 -20.06 6.76
C PRO A 312 1.00 -19.02 6.11
N LEU A 313 1.31 -18.64 4.86
CA LEU A 313 0.51 -17.70 4.07
C LEU A 313 -0.37 -18.39 3.01
N GLY A 314 -0.21 -19.71 2.82
CA GLY A 314 -0.87 -20.48 1.78
C GLY A 314 -0.15 -20.40 0.43
N CYS A 315 1.17 -20.61 0.40
CA CYS A 315 2.00 -20.42 -0.81
C CYS A 315 1.52 -21.25 -2.01
N ALA A 316 0.93 -22.43 -1.79
CA ALA A 316 0.34 -23.25 -2.85
C ALA A 316 -0.81 -22.58 -3.63
N SER A 317 -1.44 -21.55 -3.05
CA SER A 317 -2.51 -20.75 -3.66
C SER A 317 -2.01 -19.47 -4.32
N ASN A 318 -0.69 -19.26 -4.41
CA ASN A 318 -0.11 -18.05 -5.01
C ASN A 318 -0.60 -17.89 -6.46
N PRO A 319 -1.17 -16.73 -6.87
CA PRO A 319 -1.56 -16.47 -8.26
C PRO A 319 -0.38 -16.58 -9.24
N VAL A 320 0.85 -16.29 -8.79
CA VAL A 320 2.08 -16.57 -9.55
C VAL A 320 2.40 -18.07 -9.47
N ASN A 321 1.57 -18.89 -10.12
CA ASN A 321 1.56 -20.35 -10.00
C ASN A 321 2.39 -21.12 -11.06
N ASN A 322 3.08 -20.42 -11.96
CA ASN A 322 3.88 -21.02 -13.04
C ASN A 322 5.32 -21.38 -12.61
N GLN A 323 5.62 -21.37 -11.31
CA GLN A 323 6.97 -21.48 -10.74
C GLN A 323 7.64 -22.86 -10.80
N ASN A 324 7.01 -23.86 -11.44
CA ASN A 324 7.61 -25.19 -11.59
C ASN A 324 8.86 -25.15 -12.49
N PRO A 325 9.93 -25.91 -12.17
CA PRO A 325 10.02 -26.95 -11.14
C PRO A 325 10.48 -26.46 -9.74
N GLY A 326 10.45 -25.16 -9.46
CA GLY A 326 10.85 -24.61 -8.16
C GLY A 326 10.00 -25.11 -6.98
N ASN A 327 10.55 -25.08 -5.77
CA ASN A 327 9.87 -25.54 -4.57
C ASN A 327 8.94 -24.44 -3.98
N TRP A 328 7.98 -23.96 -4.77
CA TRP A 328 7.20 -22.75 -4.44
C TRP A 328 5.98 -22.97 -3.54
N GLN A 329 5.44 -24.20 -3.49
CA GLN A 329 4.18 -24.50 -2.80
C GLN A 329 4.27 -24.58 -1.27
N PRO A 330 5.35 -25.11 -0.67
CA PRO A 330 5.45 -25.19 0.78
C PRO A 330 5.54 -23.82 1.46
N ASP A 331 4.77 -23.64 2.53
CA ASP A 331 4.75 -22.42 3.33
C ASP A 331 6.07 -22.17 4.08
N ARG A 332 6.64 -20.99 3.83
CA ARG A 332 7.69 -20.39 4.66
C ARG A 332 7.08 -19.62 5.82
N ALA A 333 7.93 -19.21 6.76
CA ALA A 333 7.54 -18.41 7.90
C ALA A 333 7.30 -16.96 7.50
N GLY A 334 6.05 -16.63 7.17
CA GLY A 334 5.61 -15.26 6.90
C GLY A 334 5.94 -14.72 5.51
N TRP A 335 6.29 -15.57 4.54
CA TRP A 335 6.49 -15.17 3.14
C TRP A 335 6.28 -16.34 2.16
N CYS A 336 6.19 -16.04 0.86
CA CYS A 336 6.13 -17.04 -0.22
C CYS A 336 7.01 -16.62 -1.42
N PRO A 337 7.63 -17.56 -2.14
CA PRO A 337 8.25 -17.30 -3.44
C PRO A 337 7.25 -16.71 -4.43
N GLY A 338 7.66 -15.68 -5.18
CA GLY A 338 6.80 -14.97 -6.12
C GLY A 338 5.67 -14.18 -5.45
N MET A 339 5.93 -13.60 -4.27
CA MET A 339 4.95 -12.84 -3.49
C MET A 339 5.62 -11.67 -2.76
N VAL A 340 4.82 -10.65 -2.46
CA VAL A 340 5.22 -9.58 -1.54
C VAL A 340 5.40 -10.14 -0.13
N VAL A 341 6.36 -9.61 0.62
CA VAL A 341 6.48 -9.86 2.06
C VAL A 341 5.44 -8.99 2.77
N PRO A 342 4.60 -9.54 3.68
CA PRO A 342 3.56 -8.78 4.34
C PRO A 342 4.09 -7.56 5.10
N ILE A 343 3.42 -6.42 4.92
CA ILE A 343 3.62 -5.24 5.75
C ILE A 343 2.76 -5.39 7.00
N ARG A 344 3.37 -5.19 8.16
CA ARG A 344 2.71 -5.25 9.47
C ARG A 344 2.54 -3.83 9.98
N ILE A 345 1.29 -3.45 10.27
CA ILE A 345 0.92 -2.13 10.78
C ILE A 345 0.47 -2.30 12.24
N ASP A 346 1.21 -1.69 13.15
CA ASP A 346 0.90 -1.68 14.57
C ASP A 346 0.36 -0.30 14.96
N GLU A 347 -0.96 -0.21 15.08
CA GLU A 347 -1.67 1.01 15.45
C GLU A 347 -1.63 1.22 16.97
N PHE A 348 -1.17 2.39 17.42
CA PHE A 348 -1.26 2.73 18.84
C PHE A 348 -2.70 3.10 19.21
N SER A 349 -3.15 2.71 20.40
CA SER A 349 -4.50 3.05 20.89
C SER A 349 -4.71 4.56 21.16
N THR A 350 -3.62 5.33 21.20
CA THR A 350 -3.62 6.79 21.33
C THR A 350 -2.62 7.37 20.35
N SER A 351 -2.70 8.66 20.04
CA SER A 351 -1.77 9.30 19.09
C SER A 351 -0.31 9.33 19.53
N MET A 352 -0.01 8.96 20.78
CA MET A 352 1.32 9.04 21.39
C MET A 352 1.94 10.46 21.37
N ALA A 353 1.14 11.50 21.11
CA ALA A 353 1.60 12.87 20.91
C ALA A 353 2.47 13.40 22.07
N GLY A 354 3.65 13.92 21.71
CA GLY A 354 4.58 14.53 22.67
C GLY A 354 5.23 13.54 23.65
N SER A 355 4.96 12.23 23.48
CA SER A 355 5.54 11.19 24.33
C SER A 355 6.90 10.74 23.81
N THR A 356 7.68 10.17 24.72
CA THR A 356 8.90 9.42 24.41
C THR A 356 8.74 8.02 24.97
N PHE A 357 9.08 7.00 24.17
CA PHE A 357 9.05 5.61 24.59
C PHE A 357 10.28 4.84 24.11
N ASN A 358 10.59 3.76 24.84
CA ASN A 358 11.59 2.81 24.41
C ASN A 358 10.93 1.74 23.55
N PHE A 359 11.40 1.59 22.32
CA PHE A 359 11.06 0.52 21.41
C PHE A 359 12.08 -0.62 21.55
N GLU A 360 11.61 -1.86 21.47
CA GLU A 360 12.44 -3.05 21.31
C GLU A 360 11.74 -4.03 20.35
N TYR A 361 12.48 -4.52 19.36
CA TYR A 361 12.04 -5.66 18.54
C TYR A 361 12.63 -6.95 19.11
N ASP A 362 11.80 -7.78 19.75
CA ASP A 362 12.22 -9.00 20.44
C ASP A 362 11.89 -10.24 19.62
N TYR A 363 12.93 -10.90 19.11
CA TYR A 363 12.74 -12.15 18.38
C TYR A 363 12.47 -13.31 19.34
N GLU A 364 11.37 -14.04 19.14
CA GLU A 364 11.09 -15.30 19.85
C GLU A 364 12.35 -16.16 20.06
N ASN A 365 12.59 -16.56 21.31
CA ASN A 365 13.80 -17.28 21.68
C ASN A 365 13.96 -18.61 20.93
N TRP A 366 15.13 -18.80 20.34
CA TRP A 366 15.60 -20.04 19.74
C TRP A 366 17.13 -20.05 19.79
N VAL A 367 17.76 -21.22 19.69
CA VAL A 367 19.23 -21.34 19.75
C VAL A 367 19.69 -22.19 18.57
N ASN A 368 20.58 -21.65 17.75
CA ASN A 368 21.21 -22.38 16.66
C ASN A 368 22.20 -23.39 17.25
N ASP A 369 22.07 -24.66 16.90
CA ASP A 369 22.99 -25.72 17.35
C ASP A 369 24.30 -25.77 16.55
N GLY A 370 24.41 -24.96 15.49
CA GLY A 370 25.58 -24.85 14.63
C GLY A 370 25.77 -26.03 13.68
N GLN A 371 24.79 -26.93 13.55
CA GLN A 371 24.94 -28.16 12.75
C GLN A 371 24.50 -28.01 11.29
N ASN A 372 23.80 -26.93 10.93
CA ASN A 372 23.32 -26.73 9.55
C ASN A 372 23.20 -25.27 9.10
N GLY A 373 24.30 -24.52 9.14
CA GLY A 373 24.36 -23.14 8.65
C GLY A 373 23.69 -22.14 9.60
N ASP A 374 23.38 -20.96 9.06
CA ASP A 374 22.94 -19.79 9.82
C ASP A 374 21.49 -19.42 9.52
N ALA A 375 20.93 -18.57 10.38
CA ALA A 375 19.60 -18.01 10.26
C ALA A 375 19.64 -16.49 10.44
N PHE A 376 18.86 -15.75 9.66
CA PHE A 376 18.78 -14.29 9.73
C PHE A 376 17.35 -13.80 9.60
N TYR A 377 17.02 -12.71 10.28
CA TYR A 377 15.81 -11.92 10.02
C TYR A 377 16.16 -10.59 9.39
N ALA A 378 15.85 -10.44 8.10
CA ALA A 378 15.86 -9.13 7.47
C ALA A 378 14.67 -8.34 8.00
N THR A 379 14.91 -7.23 8.70
CA THR A 379 13.84 -6.51 9.42
C THR A 379 13.99 -5.01 9.21
N SER A 380 12.91 -4.35 8.81
CA SER A 380 12.78 -2.91 8.80
C SER A 380 11.55 -2.50 9.60
N THR A 381 11.70 -1.48 10.44
CA THR A 381 10.59 -0.87 11.19
C THR A 381 10.70 0.64 11.09
N PHE A 382 9.59 1.28 10.77
CA PHE A 382 9.43 2.73 10.73
C PHE A 382 8.35 3.15 11.72
N VAL A 383 8.47 4.37 12.24
CA VAL A 383 7.40 5.04 12.96
C VAL A 383 6.83 6.13 12.06
N VAL A 384 5.52 6.11 11.88
CA VAL A 384 4.76 7.04 11.05
C VAL A 384 3.89 7.89 11.97
N VAL A 385 3.82 9.18 11.70
CA VAL A 385 2.96 10.12 12.42
C VAL A 385 2.18 10.96 11.43
N LYS A 386 0.93 11.27 11.78
CA LYS A 386 0.02 12.05 10.93
C LYS A 386 -0.62 13.19 11.71
N SER A 387 -0.97 14.28 11.02
CA SER A 387 -1.68 15.43 11.60
C SER A 387 -2.42 16.27 10.53
N ASN A 388 -3.44 16.99 10.98
CA ASN A 388 -4.11 18.07 10.24
C ASN A 388 -3.29 19.36 10.16
N THR A 389 -2.18 19.44 10.91
CA THR A 389 -1.21 20.54 10.85
C THR A 389 0.14 20.03 10.36
N PRO A 390 1.00 20.88 9.76
CA PRO A 390 2.34 20.46 9.35
C PRO A 390 3.08 19.78 10.51
N ILE A 391 3.55 18.54 10.29
CA ILE A 391 4.15 17.70 11.31
C ILE A 391 5.62 17.43 11.01
N SER A 392 6.46 17.51 12.04
CA SER A 392 7.87 17.13 11.96
C SER A 392 8.04 15.62 12.02
N LYS A 393 9.19 15.11 11.59
CA LYS A 393 9.54 13.70 11.79
C LYS A 393 9.61 13.33 13.27
N PRO A 394 9.25 12.10 13.65
CA PRO A 394 9.60 11.53 14.95
C PRO A 394 11.13 11.47 15.10
N THR A 395 11.63 11.69 16.32
CA THR A 395 13.05 11.54 16.60
C THR A 395 13.30 10.11 17.06
N VAL A 396 14.32 9.46 16.50
CA VAL A 396 14.77 8.12 16.91
C VAL A 396 16.23 8.23 17.33
N MET A 397 16.53 7.81 18.55
CA MET A 397 17.87 7.77 19.12
C MET A 397 18.26 6.34 19.46
N GLU A 398 19.58 6.08 19.47
CA GLU A 398 20.16 4.85 20.02
C GLU A 398 19.90 4.72 21.52
#